data_AF-H7FMK0-F1
#
_entry.id   AF-H7FMK0-F1
#
_cell.length_a   1.000
_cell.length_b   1.000
_cell.length_c   1.000
_cell.angle_alpha   90.00
_cell.angle_beta   90.00
_cell.angle_gamma   90.00
#
_symmetry.space_group_name_H-M   'P 1'
#
loop_
_entity.id
_entity.type
_entity.pdbx_description
1 polymer ?
#
loop_
_entity_poly.entity_id
_entity_poly.type
_entity_poly.pdbx_seq_one_letter_code
_entity_poly.pdbx_strand_id
1 'polypeptide(L)'
;MLISSKQKFYLSLLGELITSPYEYGKNFIKWHFIKSKNKSDKNKKRIPVKTNKLAVCIHEWGGYEGKRLKKIKNIPEFECGLDYQLLRFKDYKGSYDLNLTLTISDFDLLKSEINNVNIKKVSNVGMDFSGYEVFFESIKEEDNQYVILTNTSVSKKQTDFIDDYLDFFKANESIGMMGVSFNTKMYQSLIRNNFNPHLQSFFLITTTEVLKEVVSKNGSFPGSGIDHKLALIKYGEIKLSRTVMDLGYKLGCVLDNGQPLLFDKNNFTDNGRHSWDSFFGDYRLNLLEPNSINTLNSKKIKK
;
A
#
# COMPACT_ATOMS: atom_id res chain seq x y z
N MET A 1 13.01 27.00 -12.73
CA MET A 1 12.37 26.01 -13.62
C MET A 1 12.05 24.78 -12.78
N LEU A 2 10.77 24.45 -12.56
CA LEU A 2 10.38 23.25 -11.81
C LEU A 2 10.69 22.01 -12.67
N ILE A 3 11.55 21.12 -12.18
CA ILE A 3 11.92 19.87 -12.87
C ILE A 3 10.68 18.95 -12.89
N SER A 4 10.29 18.45 -14.06
CA SER A 4 9.13 17.55 -14.20
C SER A 4 9.38 16.19 -13.54
N SER A 5 8.33 15.43 -13.18
CA SER A 5 8.51 14.11 -12.54
C SER A 5 9.25 13.12 -13.44
N LYS A 6 9.04 13.22 -14.75
CA LYS A 6 9.79 12.46 -15.76
C LYS A 6 11.28 12.80 -15.71
N GLN A 7 11.64 14.08 -15.69
CA GLN A 7 13.05 14.50 -15.59
C GLN A 7 13.66 14.07 -14.26
N LYS A 8 12.95 14.25 -13.13
CA LYS A 8 13.38 13.76 -11.80
C LYS A 8 13.66 12.27 -11.82
N PHE A 9 12.80 11.48 -12.47
CA PHE A 9 13.00 10.04 -12.60
C PHE A 9 14.28 9.69 -13.35
N TYR A 10 14.49 10.23 -14.54
CA TYR A 10 15.71 9.95 -15.32
C TYR A 10 16.98 10.49 -14.67
N LEU A 11 16.93 11.65 -14.01
CA LEU A 11 18.04 12.15 -13.19
C LEU A 11 18.36 11.18 -12.04
N SER A 12 17.34 10.56 -11.43
CA SER A 12 17.57 9.54 -10.41
C SER A 12 18.26 8.30 -10.98
N LEU A 13 17.91 7.89 -12.21
CA LEU A 13 18.57 6.76 -12.88
C LEU A 13 20.00 7.11 -13.29
N LEU A 14 20.25 8.34 -13.75
CA LEU A 14 21.60 8.82 -14.05
C LEU A 14 22.46 8.82 -12.78
N GLY A 15 21.91 9.29 -11.66
CA GLY A 15 22.54 9.21 -10.35
C GLY A 15 22.89 7.77 -9.98
N GLU A 16 21.95 6.83 -10.10
CA GLU A 16 22.19 5.40 -9.86
C GLU A 16 23.27 4.82 -10.78
N LEU A 17 23.34 5.25 -12.04
CA LEU A 17 24.36 4.79 -12.98
C LEU A 17 25.75 5.25 -12.54
N ILE A 18 25.89 6.53 -12.19
CA ILE A 18 27.14 7.14 -11.70
C ILE A 18 27.59 6.48 -10.40
N THR A 19 26.67 6.23 -9.47
CA THR A 19 26.98 5.60 -8.18
C THR A 19 26.88 4.07 -8.20
N SER A 20 26.73 3.46 -9.37
CA SER A 20 26.40 2.04 -9.49
C SER A 20 27.42 1.11 -8.81
N PRO A 21 28.76 1.31 -8.89
CA PRO A 21 29.70 0.43 -8.19
C PRO A 21 29.46 0.40 -6.68
N TYR A 22 29.16 1.57 -6.10
CA TYR A 22 28.85 1.71 -4.69
C TYR A 22 27.51 1.07 -4.33
N GLU A 23 26.45 1.35 -5.09
CA GLU A 23 25.12 0.80 -4.82
C GLU A 23 25.07 -0.73 -5.00
N TYR A 24 25.83 -1.29 -5.95
CA TYR A 24 26.01 -2.73 -6.09
C TYR A 24 26.71 -3.34 -4.87
N GLY A 25 27.84 -2.76 -4.44
CA GLY A 25 28.56 -3.21 -3.24
C GLY A 25 27.68 -3.15 -1.99
N LYS A 26 26.92 -2.06 -1.82
CA LYS A 26 25.97 -1.88 -0.73
C LYS A 26 24.88 -2.95 -0.73
N ASN A 27 24.23 -3.22 -1.87
CA ASN A 27 23.22 -4.28 -1.95
C ASN A 27 23.81 -5.67 -1.71
N PHE A 28 25.03 -5.95 -2.21
CA PHE A 28 25.72 -7.21 -1.96
C PHE A 28 25.97 -7.41 -0.46
N ILE A 29 26.45 -6.38 0.23
CA ILE A 29 26.68 -6.42 1.68
C ILE A 29 25.37 -6.64 2.44
N LYS A 30 24.33 -5.89 2.08
CA LYS A 30 23.00 -6.04 2.68
C LYS A 30 22.46 -7.46 2.55
N TRP A 31 22.69 -8.09 1.41
CA TRP A 31 22.19 -9.43 1.11
C TRP A 31 22.97 -10.55 1.83
N HIS A 32 24.30 -10.45 1.89
CA HIS A 32 25.16 -11.56 2.34
C HIS A 32 25.67 -11.43 3.77
N PHE A 33 25.90 -10.21 4.26
CA PHE A 33 26.65 -10.00 5.50
C PHE A 33 25.83 -9.39 6.63
N ILE A 34 24.61 -8.91 6.37
CA ILE A 34 23.71 -8.49 7.45
C ILE A 34 23.06 -9.73 8.08
N LYS A 35 23.82 -10.40 8.94
CA LYS A 35 23.28 -11.27 9.98
C LYS A 35 23.04 -10.41 11.21
N SER A 36 21.83 -9.87 11.37
CA SER A 36 21.51 -9.15 12.60
C SER A 36 21.44 -10.15 13.76
N LYS A 37 22.50 -10.20 14.56
CA LYS A 37 22.56 -10.99 15.80
C LYS A 37 21.84 -10.33 16.98
N ASN A 38 21.32 -9.11 16.85
CA ASN A 38 20.70 -8.38 17.95
C ASN A 38 19.31 -7.87 17.57
N LYS A 39 18.27 -8.56 18.02
CA LYS A 39 16.93 -7.99 18.22
C LYS A 39 17.02 -7.08 19.45
N SER A 40 17.24 -5.77 19.27
CA SER A 40 17.15 -4.82 20.40
C SER A 40 16.15 -3.69 20.21
N ASP A 41 15.75 -3.36 18.98
CA ASP A 41 14.76 -2.30 18.82
C ASP A 41 13.36 -2.91 18.88
N LYS A 42 12.70 -2.72 20.04
CA LYS A 42 11.26 -2.96 20.17
C LYS A 42 10.58 -2.15 19.07
N ASN A 43 9.93 -2.84 18.14
CA ASN A 43 9.13 -2.21 17.10
C ASN A 43 8.23 -1.13 17.70
N LYS A 44 8.14 0.01 17.02
CA LYS A 44 7.25 1.10 17.43
C LYS A 44 5.82 0.56 17.48
N LYS A 45 5.11 0.91 18.54
CA LYS A 45 3.68 0.61 18.69
C LYS A 45 2.87 1.80 18.22
N ARG A 46 1.84 1.54 17.42
CA ARG A 46 0.88 2.56 16.99
C ARG A 46 0.11 3.09 18.19
N ILE A 47 -0.35 4.33 18.09
CA ILE A 47 -1.36 4.87 19.00
C ILE A 47 -2.66 4.06 18.81
N PRO A 48 -3.25 3.48 19.87
CA PRO A 48 -4.50 2.74 19.75
C PRO A 48 -5.64 3.61 19.22
N VAL A 49 -6.46 3.03 18.35
CA VAL A 49 -7.71 3.64 17.90
C VAL A 49 -8.77 3.38 18.96
N LYS A 50 -9.37 4.47 19.48
CA LYS A 50 -10.38 4.39 20.55
C LYS A 50 -11.82 4.43 20.03
N THR A 51 -12.00 4.82 18.78
CA THR A 51 -13.30 4.90 18.13
C THR A 51 -13.62 3.61 17.39
N ASN A 52 -14.89 3.38 17.07
CA ASN A 52 -15.32 2.34 16.14
C ASN A 52 -15.43 2.87 14.70
N LYS A 53 -14.87 4.05 14.40
CA LYS A 53 -14.91 4.64 13.07
C LYS A 53 -13.89 3.99 12.15
N LEU A 54 -14.31 3.76 10.92
CA LEU A 54 -13.48 3.28 9.82
C LEU A 54 -13.63 4.21 8.63
N ALA A 55 -12.58 4.94 8.30
CA ALA A 55 -12.55 5.79 7.13
C ALA A 55 -12.08 4.97 5.91
N VAL A 56 -12.88 4.92 4.86
CA VAL A 56 -12.59 4.12 3.65
C VAL A 56 -12.48 5.05 2.45
N CYS A 57 -11.36 4.97 1.73
CA CYS A 57 -11.16 5.61 0.44
C CYS A 57 -11.12 4.55 -0.66
N ILE A 58 -12.09 4.59 -1.56
CA ILE A 58 -12.00 3.93 -2.86
C ILE A 58 -11.48 4.96 -3.87
N HIS A 59 -10.45 4.64 -4.63
CA HIS A 59 -10.01 5.44 -5.76
C HIS A 59 -10.37 4.78 -7.10
N GLU A 60 -10.98 5.55 -8.00
CA GLU A 60 -11.29 5.14 -9.37
C GLU A 60 -10.81 6.16 -10.42
N TRP A 61 -10.50 5.68 -11.61
CA TRP A 61 -10.35 6.52 -12.80
C TRP A 61 -11.63 6.48 -13.64
N GLY A 62 -12.19 7.65 -13.94
CA GLY A 62 -13.51 7.80 -14.56
C GLY A 62 -13.66 7.12 -15.91
N GLY A 63 -12.56 6.89 -16.64
CA GLY A 63 -12.58 6.21 -17.92
C GLY A 63 -12.75 4.69 -17.85
N TYR A 64 -12.75 4.08 -16.67
CA TYR A 64 -12.98 2.63 -16.53
C TYR A 64 -14.46 2.26 -16.48
N GLU A 65 -14.76 1.06 -16.99
CA GLU A 65 -16.05 0.41 -16.77
C GLU A 65 -16.18 -0.05 -15.31
N GLY A 66 -17.41 -0.03 -14.79
CA GLY A 66 -17.72 -0.41 -13.41
C GLY A 66 -17.33 -1.85 -13.07
N LYS A 67 -17.33 -2.74 -14.07
CA LYS A 67 -16.76 -4.09 -14.05
C LYS A 67 -15.84 -4.26 -15.25
N ARG A 68 -14.67 -4.86 -15.05
CA ARG A 68 -13.69 -5.05 -16.11
C ARG A 68 -12.78 -6.25 -15.86
N LEU A 69 -12.32 -6.87 -16.95
CA LEU A 69 -11.22 -7.82 -16.92
C LEU A 69 -9.89 -7.07 -17.02
N LYS A 70 -8.95 -7.41 -16.14
CA LYS A 70 -7.61 -6.83 -16.13
C LYS A 70 -6.58 -7.91 -16.43
N LYS A 71 -5.78 -7.65 -17.47
CA LYS A 71 -4.65 -8.48 -17.87
C LYS A 71 -3.36 -7.69 -17.75
N ILE A 72 -2.40 -8.22 -16.99
CA ILE A 72 -1.06 -7.67 -16.87
C ILE A 72 -0.08 -8.77 -17.30
N LYS A 73 1.03 -8.40 -17.93
CA LYS A 73 2.04 -9.36 -18.39
C LYS A 73 2.46 -10.29 -17.24
N ASN A 74 2.38 -11.60 -17.47
CA ASN A 74 2.75 -12.69 -16.54
C ASN A 74 1.89 -12.80 -15.27
N ILE A 75 0.86 -11.97 -15.11
CA ILE A 75 -0.11 -12.07 -14.00
C ILE A 75 -1.40 -12.68 -14.57
N PRO A 76 -2.04 -13.64 -13.90
CA PRO A 76 -3.32 -14.18 -14.35
C PRO A 76 -4.36 -13.09 -14.57
N GLU A 77 -5.19 -13.25 -15.59
CA GLU A 77 -6.30 -12.35 -15.84
C GLU A 77 -7.33 -12.49 -14.72
N PHE A 78 -7.86 -11.36 -14.26
CA PHE A 78 -8.85 -11.34 -13.18
C PHE A 78 -9.86 -10.23 -13.40
N GLU A 79 -11.04 -10.41 -12.81
CA GLU A 79 -12.11 -9.43 -12.87
C GLU A 79 -12.02 -8.47 -11.66
N CYS A 80 -12.20 -7.18 -11.90
CA CYS A 80 -12.18 -6.12 -10.91
C CYS A 80 -13.09 -4.96 -11.34
N GLY A 81 -13.14 -3.88 -10.56
CA GLY A 81 -13.91 -2.69 -10.89
C GLY A 81 -14.57 -2.01 -9.71
N LEU A 82 -15.10 -0.81 -9.95
CA LEU A 82 -15.78 0.02 -8.97
C LEU A 82 -17.01 -0.66 -8.37
N ASP A 83 -17.81 -1.35 -9.18
CA ASP A 83 -19.03 -2.02 -8.72
C ASP A 83 -18.73 -3.00 -7.59
N TYR A 84 -17.65 -3.77 -7.73
CA TYR A 84 -17.21 -4.74 -6.73
C TYR A 84 -16.66 -4.09 -5.46
N GLN A 85 -16.02 -2.91 -5.56
CA GLN A 85 -15.59 -2.17 -4.38
C GLN A 85 -16.79 -1.56 -3.65
N LEU A 86 -17.69 -0.90 -4.38
CA LEU A 86 -18.89 -0.29 -3.81
C LEU A 86 -19.76 -1.34 -3.11
N LEU A 87 -19.99 -2.48 -3.75
CA LEU A 87 -20.71 -3.61 -3.16
C LEU A 87 -20.07 -4.03 -1.83
N ARG A 88 -18.75 -4.24 -1.82
CA ARG A 88 -18.00 -4.70 -0.64
C ARG A 88 -18.18 -3.81 0.59
N PHE A 89 -18.16 -2.49 0.40
CA PHE A 89 -18.22 -1.55 1.52
C PHE A 89 -19.64 -1.10 1.86
N LYS A 90 -20.57 -1.06 0.88
CA LYS A 90 -21.97 -0.70 1.13
C LYS A 90 -22.75 -1.83 1.81
N ASP A 91 -22.41 -3.08 1.53
CA ASP A 91 -23.08 -4.24 2.11
C ASP A 91 -22.54 -4.65 3.48
N TYR A 92 -21.52 -3.94 3.99
CA TYR A 92 -20.92 -4.23 5.28
C TYR A 92 -21.92 -4.01 6.43
N LYS A 93 -22.04 -5.03 7.31
CA LYS A 93 -22.95 -5.05 8.48
C LYS A 93 -22.23 -5.42 9.78
N GLY A 94 -20.93 -5.16 9.85
CA GLY A 94 -20.10 -5.53 11.01
C GLY A 94 -20.07 -4.46 12.11
N SER A 95 -19.01 -4.50 12.91
CA SER A 95 -18.89 -3.74 14.16
C SER A 95 -18.47 -2.27 14.03
N TYR A 96 -18.06 -1.83 12.84
CA TYR A 96 -17.47 -0.50 12.60
C TYR A 96 -18.44 0.46 11.92
N ASP A 97 -18.33 1.75 12.22
CA ASP A 97 -19.05 2.81 11.51
C ASP A 97 -18.22 3.26 10.30
N LEU A 98 -18.71 2.93 9.10
CA LEU A 98 -17.98 3.17 7.84
C LEU A 98 -18.26 4.56 7.28
N ASN A 99 -17.21 5.37 7.20
CA ASN A 99 -17.21 6.59 6.40
C ASN A 99 -16.61 6.31 5.02
N LEU A 100 -17.47 6.03 4.05
CA LEU A 100 -17.07 5.70 2.69
C LEU A 100 -16.93 6.96 1.82
N THR A 101 -15.72 7.22 1.36
CA THR A 101 -15.39 8.24 0.37
C THR A 101 -14.89 7.59 -0.92
N LEU A 102 -15.42 8.06 -2.05
CA LEU A 102 -14.97 7.71 -3.39
C LEU A 102 -14.22 8.89 -3.99
N THR A 103 -12.96 8.67 -4.35
CA THR A 103 -12.16 9.64 -5.10
C THR A 103 -12.13 9.22 -6.57
N ILE A 104 -12.37 10.17 -7.47
CA ILE A 104 -12.44 9.89 -8.91
C ILE A 104 -11.57 10.89 -9.67
N SER A 105 -10.60 10.37 -10.43
CA SER A 105 -9.86 11.15 -11.43
C SER A 105 -10.58 11.13 -12.78
N ASP A 106 -10.49 12.22 -13.55
CA ASP A 106 -11.17 12.39 -14.83
C ASP A 106 -12.68 12.08 -14.74
N PHE A 107 -13.34 12.65 -13.73
CA PHE A 107 -14.74 12.39 -13.36
C PHE A 107 -15.72 12.52 -14.54
N ASP A 108 -15.48 13.44 -15.47
CA ASP A 108 -16.37 13.68 -16.61
C ASP A 108 -16.42 12.51 -17.61
N LEU A 109 -15.50 11.54 -17.50
CA LEU A 109 -15.50 10.31 -18.29
C LEU A 109 -16.39 9.20 -17.69
N LEU A 110 -16.85 9.39 -16.44
CA LEU A 110 -17.62 8.39 -15.72
C LEU A 110 -18.97 8.16 -16.41
N LYS A 111 -19.20 6.92 -16.84
CA LYS A 111 -20.41 6.53 -17.58
C LYS A 111 -21.63 6.25 -16.70
N SER A 112 -21.42 6.01 -15.41
CA SER A 112 -22.43 5.54 -14.47
C SER A 112 -22.63 6.53 -13.32
N GLU A 113 -23.88 6.82 -12.98
CA GLU A 113 -24.20 7.58 -11.77
C GLU A 113 -23.88 6.78 -10.52
N ILE A 114 -23.28 7.44 -9.52
CA ILE A 114 -22.93 6.85 -8.24
C ILE A 114 -23.69 7.58 -7.15
N ASN A 115 -24.67 6.88 -6.58
CA ASN A 115 -25.53 7.42 -5.54
C ASN A 115 -25.03 6.99 -4.15
N ASN A 116 -25.33 7.82 -3.15
CA ASN A 116 -25.15 7.55 -1.72
C ASN A 116 -23.70 7.23 -1.32
N VAL A 117 -22.73 7.98 -1.87
CA VAL A 117 -21.32 7.95 -1.46
C VAL A 117 -20.77 9.37 -1.49
N ASN A 118 -19.89 9.73 -0.55
CA ASN A 118 -19.17 11.00 -0.61
C ASN A 118 -18.16 10.97 -1.77
N ILE A 119 -18.38 11.78 -2.82
CA ILE A 119 -17.52 11.81 -4.00
C ILE A 119 -16.57 13.00 -3.94
N LYS A 120 -15.27 12.75 -4.16
CA LYS A 120 -14.26 13.78 -4.35
C LYS A 120 -13.61 13.67 -5.71
N LYS A 121 -13.73 14.72 -6.50
CA LYS A 121 -13.05 14.84 -7.80
C LYS A 121 -11.58 15.18 -7.57
N VAL A 122 -10.68 14.44 -8.19
CA VAL A 122 -9.23 14.62 -8.04
C VAL A 122 -8.53 14.68 -9.39
N SER A 123 -7.31 15.22 -9.42
CA SER A 123 -6.48 15.17 -10.63
C SER A 123 -6.01 13.73 -10.89
N ASN A 124 -5.83 13.38 -12.17
CA ASN A 124 -5.17 12.13 -12.56
C ASN A 124 -3.64 12.17 -12.33
N VAL A 125 -3.06 13.35 -12.02
CA VAL A 125 -1.68 13.47 -11.53
C VAL A 125 -1.59 12.79 -10.16
N GLY A 126 -0.70 11.82 -10.02
CA GLY A 126 -0.58 10.98 -8.82
C GLY A 126 -1.39 9.68 -8.89
N MET A 127 -2.23 9.48 -9.91
CA MET A 127 -3.11 8.30 -10.05
C MET A 127 -3.89 8.03 -8.74
N ASP A 128 -3.79 6.83 -8.18
CA ASP A 128 -4.46 6.48 -6.92
C ASP A 128 -3.94 7.24 -5.70
N PHE A 129 -2.66 7.66 -5.71
CA PHE A 129 -2.10 8.44 -4.61
C PHE A 129 -2.70 9.84 -4.50
N SER A 130 -3.21 10.42 -5.58
CA SER A 130 -3.90 11.72 -5.49
C SER A 130 -5.24 11.60 -4.78
N GLY A 131 -5.97 10.50 -5.03
CA GLY A 131 -7.16 10.14 -4.27
C GLY A 131 -6.86 9.93 -2.80
N TYR A 132 -5.81 9.17 -2.49
CA TYR A 132 -5.40 8.89 -1.11
C TYR A 132 -4.94 10.16 -0.37
N GLU A 133 -4.22 11.06 -1.03
CA GLU A 133 -3.81 12.35 -0.48
C GLU A 133 -5.02 13.23 -0.15
N VAL A 134 -5.90 13.48 -1.12
CA VAL A 134 -7.09 14.32 -0.92
C VAL A 134 -8.02 13.75 0.15
N PHE A 135 -8.09 12.42 0.25
CA PHE A 135 -8.83 11.75 1.30
C PHE A 135 -8.17 11.93 2.68
N PHE A 136 -6.86 11.70 2.79
CA PHE A 136 -6.11 11.91 4.01
C PHE A 136 -6.27 13.35 4.51
N GLU A 137 -6.15 14.34 3.62
CA GLU A 137 -6.31 15.75 3.96
C GLU A 137 -7.68 16.09 4.53
N SER A 138 -8.74 15.35 4.20
CA SER A 138 -10.05 15.54 4.84
C SER A 138 -10.24 14.90 6.19
N ILE A 139 -9.50 13.84 6.50
CA ILE A 139 -9.67 13.09 7.75
C ILE A 139 -8.54 13.34 8.75
N LYS A 140 -7.48 14.06 8.36
CA LYS A 140 -6.28 14.23 9.19
C LYS A 140 -6.54 14.97 10.49
N GLU A 141 -7.51 15.90 10.53
CA GLU A 141 -7.83 16.63 11.77
C GLU A 141 -8.84 15.90 12.65
N GLU A 142 -9.38 14.76 12.18
CA GLU A 142 -10.27 13.93 12.98
C GLU A 142 -9.49 13.10 14.03
N ASP A 143 -10.22 12.57 15.00
CA ASP A 143 -9.67 11.61 15.97
C ASP A 143 -9.02 10.41 15.26
N ASN A 144 -7.98 9.86 15.89
CA ASN A 144 -7.30 8.67 15.37
C ASN A 144 -8.30 7.53 15.11
N GLN A 145 -8.38 7.11 13.86
CA GLN A 145 -9.29 6.08 13.37
C GLN A 145 -8.57 5.12 12.42
N TYR A 146 -9.20 3.98 12.16
CA TYR A 146 -8.72 3.05 11.14
C TYR A 146 -8.98 3.62 9.76
N VAL A 147 -8.07 3.35 8.84
CA VAL A 147 -8.12 3.84 7.46
C VAL A 147 -7.91 2.70 6.49
N ILE A 148 -8.81 2.57 5.51
CA ILE A 148 -8.64 1.73 4.32
C ILE A 148 -8.38 2.64 3.11
N LEU A 149 -7.30 2.38 2.39
CA LEU A 149 -7.01 2.96 1.08
C LEU A 149 -7.06 1.84 0.06
N THR A 150 -7.96 1.93 -0.93
CA THR A 150 -8.12 0.90 -1.95
C THR A 150 -8.39 1.51 -3.31
N ASN A 151 -7.92 0.87 -4.37
CA ASN A 151 -8.28 1.20 -5.73
C ASN A 151 -9.13 0.09 -6.36
N THR A 152 -9.77 0.39 -7.48
CA THR A 152 -10.70 -0.53 -8.15
C THR A 152 -10.02 -1.70 -8.88
N SER A 153 -8.69 -1.83 -8.78
CA SER A 153 -7.93 -2.97 -9.33
C SER A 153 -7.72 -4.12 -8.33
N VAL A 154 -8.51 -4.16 -7.26
CA VAL A 154 -8.68 -5.30 -6.35
C VAL A 154 -9.68 -6.29 -6.95
N SER A 155 -9.45 -7.59 -6.77
CA SER A 155 -10.28 -8.66 -7.35
C SER A 155 -11.77 -8.54 -6.97
N LYS A 156 -12.65 -9.04 -7.84
CA LYS A 156 -14.10 -9.12 -7.64
C LYS A 156 -14.54 -9.93 -6.43
N LYS A 157 -13.66 -10.80 -5.91
CA LYS A 157 -13.95 -11.70 -4.79
C LYS A 157 -14.54 -10.92 -3.61
N GLN A 158 -15.72 -11.35 -3.15
CA GLN A 158 -16.43 -10.77 -2.01
C GLN A 158 -16.22 -11.66 -0.78
N THR A 159 -15.76 -11.07 0.30
CA THR A 159 -15.48 -11.73 1.57
C THR A 159 -15.74 -10.76 2.71
N ASP A 160 -16.29 -11.24 3.82
CA ASP A 160 -16.46 -10.44 5.03
C ASP A 160 -15.12 -10.36 5.79
N PHE A 161 -14.31 -9.36 5.43
CA PHE A 161 -12.91 -9.24 5.87
C PHE A 161 -12.65 -8.05 6.83
N ILE A 162 -13.63 -7.16 7.02
CA ILE A 162 -13.35 -5.89 7.70
C ILE A 162 -13.09 -6.14 9.19
N ASP A 163 -13.96 -6.91 9.85
CA ASP A 163 -13.88 -7.15 11.29
C ASP A 163 -12.64 -7.99 11.65
N ASP A 164 -12.36 -9.07 10.92
CA ASP A 164 -11.20 -9.92 11.20
C ASP A 164 -9.87 -9.19 10.91
N TYR A 165 -9.78 -8.40 9.83
CA TYR A 165 -8.59 -7.60 9.55
C TYR A 165 -8.36 -6.54 10.63
N LEU A 166 -9.40 -5.82 11.04
CA LEU A 166 -9.27 -4.77 12.05
C LEU A 166 -9.01 -5.34 13.44
N ASP A 167 -9.61 -6.47 13.82
CA ASP A 167 -9.31 -7.17 15.07
C ASP A 167 -7.84 -7.63 15.13
N PHE A 168 -7.35 -8.24 14.05
CA PHE A 168 -5.94 -8.62 13.96
C PHE A 168 -5.03 -7.39 14.01
N PHE A 169 -5.35 -6.34 13.26
CA PHE A 169 -4.57 -5.11 13.22
C PHE A 169 -4.55 -4.41 14.59
N LYS A 170 -5.68 -4.40 15.31
CA LYS A 170 -5.81 -3.90 16.69
C LYS A 170 -4.98 -4.69 17.68
N ALA A 171 -5.00 -6.01 17.61
CA ALA A 171 -4.20 -6.87 18.49
C ALA A 171 -2.68 -6.74 18.23
N ASN A 172 -2.28 -6.29 17.04
CA ASN A 172 -0.89 -6.20 16.61
C ASN A 172 -0.44 -4.75 16.39
N GLU A 173 -0.34 -3.98 17.48
CA GLU A 173 0.03 -2.55 17.46
C GLU A 173 1.39 -2.25 16.82
N SER A 174 2.28 -3.23 16.64
CA SER A 174 3.56 -3.04 15.95
C SER A 174 3.45 -2.91 14.43
N ILE A 175 2.30 -3.30 13.85
CA ILE A 175 2.08 -3.20 12.40
C ILE A 175 1.60 -1.79 12.09
N GLY A 176 2.38 -1.04 11.32
CA GLY A 176 2.04 0.32 10.88
C GLY A 176 1.06 0.32 9.72
N MET A 177 1.20 -0.65 8.82
CA MET A 177 0.35 -0.76 7.63
C MET A 177 0.24 -2.22 7.19
N MET A 178 -0.94 -2.62 6.70
CA MET A 178 -1.21 -3.95 6.20
C MET A 178 -1.81 -3.89 4.79
N GLY A 179 -1.53 -4.87 3.92
CA GLY A 179 -2.12 -4.95 2.58
C GLY A 179 -2.41 -6.39 2.16
N VAL A 180 -2.75 -6.58 0.88
CA VAL A 180 -3.03 -7.91 0.27
C VAL A 180 -2.11 -8.25 -0.90
N SER A 181 -1.16 -7.37 -1.21
CA SER A 181 -0.14 -7.63 -2.22
C SER A 181 1.16 -6.93 -1.87
N PHE A 182 2.28 -7.53 -2.24
CA PHE A 182 3.61 -6.99 -2.05
C PHE A 182 4.52 -7.26 -3.25
N ASN A 183 5.61 -6.52 -3.30
CA ASN A 183 6.74 -6.82 -4.17
C ASN A 183 8.07 -6.61 -3.41
N THR A 184 9.09 -7.40 -3.75
CA THR A 184 10.44 -7.28 -3.17
C THR A 184 11.44 -6.55 -4.05
N LYS A 185 11.07 -6.14 -5.27
CA LYS A 185 11.98 -5.51 -6.23
C LYS A 185 11.47 -4.15 -6.66
N MET A 186 12.39 -3.19 -6.76
CA MET A 186 12.13 -1.92 -7.40
C MET A 186 12.49 -2.02 -8.88
N TYR A 187 11.54 -2.36 -9.75
CA TYR A 187 11.83 -2.48 -11.18
C TYR A 187 12.22 -1.16 -11.86
N GLN A 188 11.98 -0.03 -11.19
CA GLN A 188 12.26 1.33 -11.66
C GLN A 188 13.66 1.81 -11.25
N SER A 189 14.63 0.90 -11.21
CA SER A 189 16.03 1.17 -10.85
C SER A 189 16.97 0.35 -11.72
N LEU A 190 18.17 0.89 -11.95
CA LEU A 190 19.24 0.21 -12.70
C LEU A 190 20.01 -0.79 -11.85
N ILE A 191 19.85 -0.74 -10.52
CA ILE A 191 20.61 -1.58 -9.60
C ILE A 191 20.00 -2.99 -9.55
N ARG A 192 20.74 -3.97 -10.05
CA ARG A 192 20.41 -5.41 -9.92
C ARG A 192 20.33 -5.85 -8.46
N ASN A 193 19.49 -6.84 -8.20
CA ASN A 193 19.28 -7.44 -6.87
C ASN A 193 18.87 -6.42 -5.78
N ASN A 194 18.10 -5.39 -6.17
CA ASN A 194 17.65 -4.30 -5.30
C ASN A 194 16.47 -4.70 -4.38
N PHE A 195 16.73 -5.62 -3.46
CA PHE A 195 15.74 -6.07 -2.48
C PHE A 195 15.12 -4.88 -1.71
N ASN A 196 13.85 -4.63 -1.96
CA ASN A 196 13.04 -3.56 -1.39
C ASN A 196 11.61 -4.10 -1.21
N PRO A 197 11.33 -4.83 -0.12
CA PRO A 197 9.99 -5.30 0.18
C PRO A 197 9.07 -4.11 0.46
N HIS A 198 7.93 -4.08 -0.22
CA HIS A 198 6.92 -3.04 -0.09
C HIS A 198 5.53 -3.61 -0.38
N LEU A 199 4.52 -3.03 0.25
CA LEU A 199 3.12 -3.28 -0.09
C LEU A 199 2.78 -2.54 -1.37
N GLN A 200 1.87 -3.11 -2.15
CA GLN A 200 1.33 -2.47 -3.35
C GLN A 200 0.06 -1.68 -3.04
N SER A 201 -0.17 -0.56 -3.73
CA SER A 201 -1.20 0.42 -3.39
C SER A 201 -2.66 0.00 -3.72
N PHE A 202 -2.89 -1.27 -4.06
CA PHE A 202 -4.22 -1.78 -4.40
C PHE A 202 -5.17 -1.77 -3.21
N PHE A 203 -4.70 -2.18 -2.05
CA PHE A 203 -5.47 -2.23 -0.82
C PHE A 203 -4.53 -2.16 0.38
N LEU A 204 -4.75 -1.18 1.24
CA LEU A 204 -3.94 -0.88 2.42
C LEU A 204 -4.84 -0.56 3.61
N ILE A 205 -4.49 -1.08 4.79
CA ILE A 205 -5.04 -0.74 6.09
C ILE A 205 -3.97 -0.02 6.91
N THR A 206 -4.35 1.06 7.57
CA THR A 206 -3.47 1.83 8.46
C THR A 206 -4.32 2.60 9.49
N THR A 207 -3.74 3.59 10.17
CA THR A 207 -4.48 4.58 10.95
C THR A 207 -4.12 6.00 10.54
N THR A 208 -4.99 6.95 10.89
CA THR A 208 -4.74 8.38 10.66
C THR A 208 -3.41 8.83 11.27
N GLU A 209 -3.08 8.39 12.48
CA GLU A 209 -1.81 8.75 13.14
C GLU A 209 -0.57 8.22 12.39
N VAL A 210 -0.60 6.99 11.88
CA VAL A 210 0.51 6.48 11.06
C VAL A 210 0.65 7.29 9.77
N LEU A 211 -0.45 7.67 9.13
CA LEU A 211 -0.41 8.53 7.94
C LEU A 211 0.15 9.92 8.26
N LYS A 212 -0.25 10.54 9.38
CA LYS A 212 0.33 11.82 9.85
C LYS A 212 1.84 11.73 10.02
N GLU A 213 2.34 10.67 10.64
CA GLU A 213 3.78 10.46 10.79
C GLU A 213 4.49 10.28 9.44
N VAL A 214 3.89 9.54 8.51
CA VAL A 214 4.41 9.36 7.16
C VAL A 214 4.49 10.70 6.43
N VAL A 215 3.42 11.50 6.46
CA VAL A 215 3.39 12.82 5.80
C VAL A 215 4.39 13.76 6.46
N SER A 216 4.43 13.82 7.79
CA SER A 216 5.38 14.64 8.54
C SER A 216 6.84 14.31 8.19
N LYS A 217 7.18 13.03 8.10
CA LYS A 217 8.54 12.57 7.75
C LYS A 217 8.94 12.87 6.31
N ASN A 218 7.97 12.93 5.38
CA ASN A 218 8.23 13.19 3.97
C ASN A 218 8.05 14.66 3.57
N GLY A 219 7.40 15.48 4.41
CA GLY A 219 6.95 16.83 4.09
C GLY A 219 5.66 16.89 3.27
N SER A 220 5.25 15.78 2.65
CA SER A 220 4.00 15.64 1.89
C SER A 220 3.56 14.16 1.83
N PHE A 221 2.34 13.92 1.34
CA PHE A 221 1.88 12.56 1.05
C PHE A 221 2.75 11.92 -0.06
N PRO A 222 3.25 10.68 0.11
CA PRO A 222 4.03 10.01 -0.92
C PRO A 222 3.30 9.98 -2.27
N GLY A 223 3.98 10.31 -3.37
CA GLY A 223 3.36 10.36 -4.70
C GLY A 223 2.66 11.66 -5.06
N SER A 224 2.53 12.61 -4.12
CA SER A 224 1.93 13.93 -4.37
C SER A 224 2.60 14.66 -5.55
N GLY A 225 1.77 15.12 -6.50
CA GLY A 225 2.21 15.87 -7.68
C GLY A 225 3.00 15.06 -8.73
N ILE A 226 3.03 13.72 -8.65
CA ILE A 226 3.79 12.88 -9.60
C ILE A 226 2.92 12.43 -10.78
N ASP A 227 3.21 12.96 -11.96
CA ASP A 227 2.53 12.64 -13.23
C ASP A 227 3.17 11.47 -14.02
N HIS A 228 4.37 11.03 -13.62
CA HIS A 228 5.09 9.96 -14.32
C HIS A 228 4.95 8.61 -13.61
N LYS A 229 4.32 7.64 -14.27
CA LYS A 229 4.02 6.31 -13.71
C LYS A 229 5.20 5.61 -13.04
N LEU A 230 6.38 5.60 -13.66
CA LEU A 230 7.56 4.94 -13.09
C LEU A 230 8.09 5.68 -11.86
N ALA A 231 8.01 7.02 -11.88
CA ALA A 231 8.33 7.83 -10.72
C ALA A 231 7.33 7.56 -9.58
N LEU A 232 6.04 7.38 -9.89
CA LEU A 232 5.01 7.12 -8.90
C LEU A 232 5.21 5.79 -8.17
N ILE A 233 5.65 4.74 -8.87
CA ILE A 233 5.99 3.47 -8.21
C ILE A 233 7.14 3.67 -7.20
N LYS A 234 8.18 4.41 -7.60
CA LYS A 234 9.37 4.66 -6.76
C LYS A 234 9.10 5.60 -5.58
N TYR A 235 8.42 6.71 -5.83
CA TYR A 235 8.26 7.83 -4.89
C TYR A 235 6.87 7.89 -4.24
N GLY A 236 5.92 7.09 -4.71
CA GLY A 236 4.63 6.83 -4.07
C GLY A 236 4.65 5.48 -3.35
N GLU A 237 4.43 4.38 -4.09
CA GLU A 237 4.23 3.03 -3.54
C GLU A 237 5.40 2.54 -2.67
N ILE A 238 6.60 2.51 -3.23
CA ILE A 238 7.80 2.06 -2.49
C ILE A 238 8.11 3.01 -1.35
N LYS A 239 8.03 4.32 -1.59
CA LYS A 239 8.34 5.34 -0.58
C LYS A 239 7.39 5.27 0.62
N LEU A 240 6.09 5.06 0.40
CA LEU A 240 5.10 4.91 1.45
C LEU A 240 5.46 3.75 2.40
N SER A 241 5.63 2.55 1.84
CA SER A 241 6.01 1.36 2.60
C SER A 241 7.34 1.55 3.33
N ARG A 242 8.31 2.18 2.66
CA ARG A 242 9.64 2.41 3.24
C ARG A 242 9.59 3.40 4.39
N THR A 243 8.85 4.50 4.26
CA THR A 243 8.69 5.48 5.34
C THR A 243 8.04 4.84 6.56
N VAL A 244 7.02 3.99 6.40
CA VAL A 244 6.40 3.26 7.53
C VAL A 244 7.42 2.40 8.28
N MET A 245 8.21 1.59 7.57
CA MET A 245 9.29 0.82 8.19
C MET A 245 10.40 1.72 8.78
N ASP A 246 10.67 2.87 8.16
CA ASP A 246 11.63 3.85 8.66
C ASP A 246 11.18 4.56 9.93
N LEU A 247 9.89 4.55 10.25
CA LEU A 247 9.32 4.99 11.52
C LEU A 247 9.40 3.90 12.61
N GLY A 248 9.90 2.70 12.28
CA GLY A 248 10.06 1.59 13.20
C GLY A 248 8.85 0.66 13.30
N TYR A 249 7.89 0.79 12.37
CA TYR A 249 6.73 -0.10 12.29
C TYR A 249 7.01 -1.32 11.40
N LYS A 250 6.26 -2.40 11.63
CA LYS A 250 6.16 -3.52 10.69
C LYS A 250 5.17 -3.23 9.58
N LEU A 251 5.36 -3.90 8.45
CA LEU A 251 4.35 -4.09 7.43
C LEU A 251 3.76 -5.49 7.53
N GLY A 252 2.49 -5.63 7.18
CA GLY A 252 1.81 -6.91 7.07
C GLY A 252 1.22 -7.12 5.68
N CYS A 253 1.26 -8.34 5.16
CA CYS A 253 0.49 -8.72 3.98
C CYS A 253 -0.32 -9.96 4.28
N VAL A 254 -1.63 -9.93 4.02
CA VAL A 254 -2.47 -11.12 4.12
C VAL A 254 -2.28 -11.95 2.85
N LEU A 255 -1.82 -13.19 3.02
CA LEU A 255 -1.59 -14.13 1.93
C LEU A 255 -2.91 -14.78 1.46
N ASP A 256 -2.86 -15.55 0.37
CA ASP A 256 -4.02 -16.20 -0.25
C ASP A 256 -4.64 -17.27 0.66
N ASN A 257 -3.79 -17.90 1.46
CA ASN A 257 -4.18 -18.84 2.51
C ASN A 257 -4.68 -18.15 3.81
N GLY A 258 -4.83 -16.82 3.82
CA GLY A 258 -5.28 -16.05 4.97
C GLY A 258 -4.25 -15.88 6.08
N GLN A 259 -2.98 -16.26 5.88
CA GLN A 259 -1.93 -16.04 6.86
C GLN A 259 -1.30 -14.65 6.70
N PRO A 260 -1.01 -13.93 7.80
CA PRO A 260 -0.29 -12.68 7.74
C PRO A 260 1.21 -12.95 7.58
N LEU A 261 1.81 -12.40 6.52
CA LEU A 261 3.25 -12.26 6.35
C LEU A 261 3.68 -10.90 6.93
N LEU A 262 4.57 -10.91 7.93
CA LEU A 262 5.05 -9.69 8.57
C LEU A 262 6.51 -9.44 8.21
N PHE A 263 6.84 -8.20 7.86
CA PHE A 263 8.21 -7.80 7.56
C PHE A 263 8.48 -6.37 8.03
N ASP A 264 9.72 -6.12 8.40
CA ASP A 264 10.18 -4.87 8.98
C ASP A 264 11.63 -4.62 8.59
N LYS A 265 12.25 -3.56 9.11
CA LYS A 265 13.71 -3.40 9.03
C LYS A 265 14.27 -3.31 10.44
N ASN A 266 15.45 -3.88 10.67
CA ASN A 266 16.11 -3.76 11.97
C ASN A 266 16.79 -2.42 12.18
N ASN A 267 17.38 -1.84 11.13
CA ASN A 267 18.16 -0.61 11.21
C ASN A 267 18.26 0.06 9.82
N PHE A 268 19.04 1.13 9.69
CA PHE A 268 19.17 1.87 8.42
C PHE A 268 19.92 1.08 7.32
N THR A 269 20.75 0.10 7.68
CA THR A 269 21.47 -0.74 6.72
C THR A 269 20.63 -1.93 6.27
N ASP A 270 19.69 -2.39 7.09
CA ASP A 270 18.72 -3.42 6.74
C ASP A 270 17.58 -2.85 5.87
N ASN A 271 17.38 -3.47 4.70
CA ASN A 271 16.25 -3.19 3.80
C ASN A 271 15.03 -4.09 4.07
N GLY A 272 15.06 -4.86 5.16
CA GLY A 272 14.03 -5.80 5.58
C GLY A 272 14.30 -7.23 5.12
N ARG A 273 15.51 -7.52 4.65
CA ARG A 273 15.90 -8.87 4.22
C ARG A 273 15.87 -9.85 5.39
N HIS A 274 16.16 -9.37 6.60
CA HIS A 274 16.28 -10.20 7.79
C HIS A 274 14.94 -10.81 8.23
N SER A 275 13.85 -10.03 8.24
CA SER A 275 12.51 -10.53 8.60
C SER A 275 11.77 -11.14 7.41
N TRP A 276 12.36 -11.14 6.22
CA TRP A 276 11.76 -11.72 5.03
C TRP A 276 11.94 -13.24 4.98
N ASP A 277 10.84 -13.96 5.18
CA ASP A 277 10.76 -15.42 5.19
C ASP A 277 10.03 -16.00 3.94
N SER A 278 9.63 -15.13 3.01
CA SER A 278 8.92 -15.52 1.78
C SER A 278 9.87 -15.70 0.58
N PHE A 279 9.57 -16.67 -0.28
CA PHE A 279 10.32 -16.89 -1.52
C PHE A 279 9.82 -16.03 -2.69
N PHE A 280 8.71 -15.32 -2.52
CA PHE A 280 8.07 -14.57 -3.59
C PHE A 280 8.69 -13.20 -3.80
N GLY A 281 8.88 -12.83 -5.07
CA GLY A 281 9.27 -11.48 -5.49
C GLY A 281 8.06 -10.58 -5.63
N ASP A 282 7.41 -10.61 -6.80
CA ASP A 282 6.06 -10.06 -6.99
C ASP A 282 5.04 -11.15 -6.62
N TYR A 283 4.28 -10.93 -5.55
CA TYR A 283 3.40 -11.96 -5.01
C TYR A 283 2.31 -12.39 -6.01
N ARG A 284 1.82 -11.45 -6.82
CA ARG A 284 0.70 -11.63 -7.77
C ARG A 284 0.99 -12.64 -8.87
N LEU A 285 2.26 -12.89 -9.18
CA LEU A 285 2.67 -13.86 -10.20
C LEU A 285 2.33 -15.30 -9.81
N ASN A 286 2.07 -15.55 -8.52
CA ASN A 286 1.86 -16.89 -7.96
C ASN A 286 0.40 -17.12 -7.53
N LEU A 287 -0.50 -16.18 -7.84
CA LEU A 287 -1.89 -16.21 -7.40
C LEU A 287 -2.83 -16.51 -8.56
N LEU A 288 -3.82 -17.36 -8.34
CA LEU A 288 -4.95 -17.54 -9.27
C LEU A 288 -5.81 -16.29 -9.35
N GLU A 289 -6.00 -15.62 -8.21
CA GLU A 289 -6.78 -14.38 -8.08
C GLU A 289 -5.90 -13.26 -7.51
N PRO A 290 -5.16 -12.53 -8.36
CA PRO A 290 -4.33 -11.40 -7.96
C PRO A 290 -5.12 -10.33 -7.23
N ASN A 291 -4.48 -9.65 -6.26
CA ASN A 291 -5.09 -8.59 -5.46
C ASN A 291 -6.43 -8.99 -4.81
N SER A 292 -6.60 -10.28 -4.47
CA SER A 292 -7.76 -10.75 -3.72
C SER A 292 -7.64 -10.40 -2.25
N ILE A 293 -8.76 -10.04 -1.65
CA ILE A 293 -8.89 -9.93 -0.19
C ILE A 293 -9.36 -11.30 0.30
N ASN A 294 -8.69 -11.85 1.31
CA ASN A 294 -8.93 -13.20 1.81
C ASN A 294 -9.13 -13.13 3.33
N THR A 295 -10.12 -13.84 3.86
CA THR A 295 -10.35 -13.90 5.31
C THR A 295 -9.11 -14.38 6.07
N LEU A 296 -8.83 -13.79 7.23
CA LEU A 296 -7.72 -14.18 8.08
C LEU A 296 -7.97 -15.56 8.72
N ASN A 297 -6.94 -16.41 8.68
CA ASN A 297 -7.01 -17.75 9.25
C ASN A 297 -6.74 -17.70 10.77
N SER A 298 -7.79 -17.50 11.56
CA SER A 298 -7.75 -17.36 13.02
C SER A 298 -7.09 -18.53 13.78
N LYS A 299 -7.05 -19.74 13.20
CA LYS A 299 -6.47 -20.94 13.82
C LYS A 299 -4.94 -20.96 13.92
N LYS A 300 -4.22 -20.04 13.26
CA LYS A 300 -2.73 -20.01 13.27
C LYS A 300 -2.11 -18.72 13.81
N ILE A 301 -2.92 -17.76 14.26
CA ILE A 301 -2.47 -16.45 14.80
C ILE A 301 -1.91 -16.58 16.23
N LYS A 302 -2.11 -17.74 16.90
CA LYS A 302 -1.48 -18.08 18.18
C LYS A 302 -0.23 -18.94 17.96
N LYS A 303 0.91 -18.33 17.71
CA LYS A 303 2.24 -18.87 18.04
C LYS A 303 3.19 -17.74 18.37
#